data_AF-A0A3B8PPF9-F1
#
_entry.id   AF-A0A3B8PPF9-F1
#
_cell.length_a   1.000
_cell.length_b   1.000
_cell.length_c   1.000
_cell.angle_alpha   90.00
_cell.angle_beta   90.00
_cell.angle_gamma   90.00
#
_symmetry.space_group_name_H-M   'P 1'
#
loop_
_entity.id
_entity.type
_entity.pdbx_description
1 polymer ?
#
loop_
_entity_poly.entity_id
_entity_poly.type
_entity_poly.pdbx_seq_one_letter_code
_entity_poly.pdbx_strand_id
1 'polypeptide(L)'
;VTDKGGVVCCLDAGNGKQLWRHRLGGNFSASPIVAGDRVYFFDRKGTTTVMQRGRQAKVLGVNRLADGLMASPTVVGDSLYLRTRSGLYRVEATGR
;
A
#
# COMPACT_ATOMS: atom_id res chain seq x y z
N VAL A 1 7.08 5.43 -0.77
CA VAL A 1 6.12 6.35 -1.43
C VAL A 1 6.36 7.75 -0.90
N THR A 2 6.26 8.80 -1.72
CA THR A 2 6.38 10.18 -1.26
C THR A 2 5.10 10.64 -0.56
N ASP A 3 5.24 11.51 0.44
CA ASP A 3 4.10 12.12 1.16
C ASP A 3 3.13 12.81 0.19
N LYS A 4 3.63 13.74 -0.63
CA LYS A 4 2.82 14.47 -1.61
C LYS A 4 2.94 13.84 -3.01
N GLY A 5 1.79 13.70 -3.68
CA GLY A 5 1.70 13.27 -5.07
C GLY A 5 1.97 11.79 -5.34
N GLY A 6 2.25 10.98 -4.32
CA GLY A 6 2.21 9.51 -4.41
C GLY A 6 3.22 8.89 -5.38
N VAL A 7 4.48 9.32 -5.34
CA VAL A 7 5.53 8.70 -6.16
C VAL A 7 6.12 7.52 -5.41
N VAL A 8 6.16 6.36 -6.05
CA VAL A 8 6.83 5.15 -5.57
C VAL A 8 8.03 4.87 -6.46
N CYS A 9 9.14 4.48 -5.85
CA CYS A 9 10.28 3.93 -6.55
C CYS A 9 10.62 2.56 -5.96
N CYS A 10 11.18 1.71 -6.80
CA CYS A 10 11.86 0.50 -6.37
C CYS A 10 13.33 0.65 -6.72
N LEU A 11 14.17 0.37 -5.72
CA LEU A 11 15.62 0.41 -5.84
C LEU A 11 16.14 -1.02 -5.72
N ASP A 12 17.21 -1.30 -6.44
CA ASP A 12 18.00 -2.50 -6.22
C ASP A 12 18.71 -2.37 -4.87
N ALA A 13 18.49 -3.33 -3.97
CA ALA A 13 19.01 -3.25 -2.61
C ALA A 13 20.55 -3.33 -2.54
N GLY A 14 21.20 -3.93 -3.54
CA GLY A 14 22.65 -4.11 -3.53
C GLY A 14 23.43 -2.86 -3.95
N ASN A 15 22.84 -2.03 -4.83
CA ASN A 15 23.55 -0.88 -5.41
C ASN A 15 22.75 0.44 -5.42
N GLY A 16 21.51 0.44 -4.94
CA GLY A 16 20.65 1.61 -4.88
C GLY A 16 20.12 2.10 -6.23
N LYS A 17 20.41 1.42 -7.35
CA LYS A 17 19.92 1.82 -8.68
C LYS A 17 18.40 1.71 -8.74
N GLN A 18 17.77 2.75 -9.27
CA GLN A 18 16.32 2.75 -9.49
C GLN A 18 15.96 1.72 -10.56
N LEU A 19 15.17 0.72 -10.18
CA LEU A 19 14.61 -0.28 -11.10
C LEU A 19 13.39 0.28 -11.82
N TRP A 20 12.52 0.95 -11.08
CA TRP A 20 11.34 1.61 -11.64
C TRP A 20 10.85 2.74 -10.75
N ARG A 21 10.06 3.62 -11.35
CA ARG A 21 9.34 4.71 -10.68
C ARG A 21 7.90 4.73 -11.21
N HIS A 22 6.94 4.87 -10.32
CA HIS A 22 5.52 4.87 -10.64
C HIS A 22 4.78 5.93 -9.83
N ARG A 23 3.80 6.62 -10.44
CA ARG A 23 2.99 7.63 -9.76
C ARG A 23 1.61 7.05 -9.47
N LEU A 24 1.34 6.82 -8.19
CA LEU A 24 0.02 6.43 -7.69
C LEU A 24 -0.94 7.63 -7.63
N GLY A 25 -0.40 8.84 -7.47
CA GLY A 25 -1.20 10.01 -7.10
C GLY A 25 -1.65 9.92 -5.63
N GLY A 26 -2.34 10.95 -5.15
CA GLY A 26 -2.76 11.03 -3.74
C GLY A 26 -1.67 11.48 -2.78
N ASN A 27 -2.05 11.63 -1.51
CA ASN A 27 -1.16 12.02 -0.42
C ASN A 27 -1.15 10.92 0.63
N PHE A 28 0.03 10.63 1.18
CA PHE A 28 0.26 9.48 2.05
C PHE A 28 0.73 9.93 3.43
N SER A 29 0.27 9.25 4.45
CA SER A 29 0.82 9.32 5.81
C SER A 29 1.18 7.93 6.32
N ALA A 30 0.38 6.93 5.93
CA ALA A 30 0.64 5.54 6.24
C ALA A 30 1.88 5.03 5.50
N SER A 31 2.66 4.22 6.20
CA SER A 31 3.74 3.44 5.60
C SER A 31 3.15 2.38 4.65
N PRO A 32 3.82 2.10 3.51
CA PRO A 32 3.47 0.93 2.73
C PRO A 32 3.78 -0.35 3.52
N ILE A 33 3.01 -1.40 3.29
CA ILE A 33 3.27 -2.72 3.88
C ILE A 33 3.41 -3.78 2.79
N VAL A 34 4.15 -4.84 3.11
CA VAL A 34 4.26 -6.05 2.30
C VAL A 34 3.47 -7.15 3.00
N ALA A 35 2.61 -7.84 2.26
CA ALA A 35 1.95 -9.06 2.72
C ALA A 35 1.90 -10.06 1.57
N GLY A 36 2.56 -11.22 1.76
CA GLY A 36 2.81 -12.17 0.69
C GLY A 36 3.57 -11.54 -0.48
N ASP A 37 3.05 -11.71 -1.69
CA ASP A 37 3.67 -11.21 -2.93
C ASP A 37 3.12 -9.83 -3.36
N ARG A 38 2.52 -9.10 -2.43
CA ARG A 38 1.85 -7.83 -2.68
C ARG A 38 2.41 -6.72 -1.80
N VAL A 39 2.43 -5.51 -2.35
CA VAL A 39 2.76 -4.26 -1.66
C VAL A 39 1.53 -3.37 -1.66
N TYR A 40 1.16 -2.84 -0.50
CA TYR A 40 -0.05 -2.05 -0.31
C TYR A 40 0.31 -0.60 0.05
N PHE A 41 -0.37 0.34 -0.59
CA PHE A 41 -0.21 1.78 -0.38
C PHE A 41 -1.55 2.39 -0.02
N PHE A 42 -1.62 3.12 1.10
CA PHE A 42 -2.86 3.65 1.65
C PHE A 42 -2.80 5.17 1.69
N ASP A 43 -3.65 5.83 0.90
CA ASP A 43 -3.71 7.29 0.86
C ASP A 43 -4.65 7.86 1.93
N ARG A 44 -4.52 9.17 2.19
CA ARG A 44 -5.34 9.91 3.16
C ARG A 44 -6.82 10.01 2.79
N LYS A 45 -7.20 9.65 1.57
CA LYS A 45 -8.57 9.69 1.05
C LYS A 45 -9.24 8.31 1.04
N GLY A 46 -8.55 7.27 1.52
CA GLY A 46 -9.08 5.91 1.61
C GLY A 46 -8.80 5.06 0.39
N THR A 47 -8.06 5.58 -0.60
CA THR A 47 -7.59 4.79 -1.74
C THR A 47 -6.48 3.86 -1.29
N THR A 48 -6.64 2.58 -1.55
CA THR A 48 -5.63 1.56 -1.34
C THR A 48 -5.18 1.01 -2.69
N THR A 49 -3.94 1.27 -3.09
CA THR A 49 -3.35 0.67 -4.29
C THR A 49 -2.54 -0.56 -3.92
N VAL A 50 -2.80 -1.67 -4.60
CA VAL A 50 -2.09 -2.94 -4.43
C VAL A 50 -1.21 -3.15 -5.64
N MET A 51 0.09 -3.35 -5.41
CA MET A 51 1.07 -3.66 -6.46
C MET A 51 1.67 -5.03 -6.24
N GLN A 52 2.03 -5.68 -7.34
CA GLN A 52 2.85 -6.88 -7.35
C GLN A 52 4.24 -6.55 -6.80
N ARG A 53 4.76 -7.38 -5.89
CA ARG A 53 6.14 -7.26 -5.45
C ARG A 53 7.07 -7.67 -6.59
N GLY A 54 8.12 -6.89 -6.84
CA GLY A 54 9.16 -7.27 -7.79
C GLY A 54 9.83 -6.13 -8.53
N ARG A 55 10.58 -6.50 -9.57
CA ARG A 55 11.43 -5.61 -10.38
C ARG A 55 10.66 -4.87 -11.49
N GLN A 56 9.33 -4.99 -11.53
CA GLN A 56 8.46 -4.29 -12.47
C GLN A 56 7.33 -3.59 -11.72
N ALA A 57 6.95 -2.40 -12.17
CA ALA A 57 5.78 -1.71 -11.65
C ALA A 57 4.51 -2.35 -12.24
N LYS A 58 3.80 -3.16 -11.43
CA LYS A 58 2.53 -3.79 -11.82
C LYS A 58 1.48 -3.55 -10.75
N VAL A 59 0.45 -2.77 -11.09
CA VAL A 59 -0.73 -2.57 -10.23
C VAL A 59 -1.63 -3.80 -10.37
N LEU A 60 -2.02 -4.39 -9.25
CA LEU A 60 -2.92 -5.54 -9.18
C LEU A 60 -4.37 -5.12 -8.93
N GLY A 61 -4.57 -3.98 -8.27
CA GLY A 61 -5.91 -3.45 -8.00
C GLY A 61 -5.88 -2.15 -7.23
N VAL A 62 -7.01 -1.45 -7.25
CA VAL A 62 -7.26 -0.23 -6.49
C VAL A 62 -8.57 -0.41 -5.75
N ASN A 63 -8.54 -0.25 -4.43
CA ASN A 63 -9.69 -0.37 -3.56
C ASN A 63 -9.97 0.99 -2.90
N ARG A 64 -11.21 1.21 -2.47
CA ARG A 64 -11.57 2.42 -1.74
C ARG A 64 -12.29 2.04 -0.46
N LEU A 65 -11.75 2.51 0.66
CA LEU A 65 -12.44 2.51 1.94
C LEU A 65 -13.11 3.87 2.12
N ALA A 66 -14.27 3.89 2.78
CA ALA A 66 -15.07 5.10 2.95
C ALA A 66 -14.32 6.20 3.71
N ASP A 67 -13.49 5.80 4.69
CA ASP A 67 -12.70 6.70 5.51
C ASP A 67 -11.20 6.60 5.22
N GLY A 68 -10.54 7.75 5.20
CA GLY A 68 -9.11 7.87 4.93
C GLY A 68 -8.22 7.18 5.97
N LEU A 69 -7.03 6.74 5.53
CA LEU A 69 -6.03 6.12 6.39
C LEU A 69 -4.88 7.09 6.65
N MET A 70 -4.59 7.31 7.93
CA MET A 70 -3.41 8.06 8.36
C MET A 70 -2.44 7.20 9.17
N ALA A 71 -2.95 6.17 9.84
CA ALA A 71 -2.15 5.20 10.58
C ALA A 71 -1.60 4.12 9.65
N SER A 72 -0.40 3.64 9.95
CA SER A 72 0.19 2.49 9.26
C SER A 72 -0.59 1.22 9.59
N PRO A 73 -0.94 0.40 8.57
CA PRO A 73 -1.63 -0.86 8.79
C PRO A 73 -0.69 -1.94 9.34
N THR A 74 -1.26 -3.03 9.84
CA THR A 74 -0.51 -4.18 10.36
C THR A 74 -1.08 -5.48 9.82
N VAL A 75 -0.19 -6.44 9.60
CA VAL A 75 -0.52 -7.82 9.20
C VAL A 75 -0.49 -8.70 10.45
N VAL A 76 -1.55 -9.46 10.71
CA VAL A 76 -1.59 -10.50 11.76
C VAL A 76 -2.22 -11.76 11.18
N GLY A 77 -1.45 -12.85 11.10
CA GLY A 77 -1.85 -14.05 10.38
C GLY A 77 -2.20 -13.71 8.92
N ASP A 78 -3.36 -14.17 8.47
CA ASP A 78 -3.87 -13.93 7.10
C ASP A 78 -4.71 -12.65 6.98
N SER A 79 -4.68 -11.80 8.01
CA SER A 79 -5.52 -10.60 8.11
C SER A 79 -4.72 -9.30 8.10
N LEU A 80 -5.28 -8.29 7.43
CA LEU A 80 -4.86 -6.90 7.51
C LEU A 80 -5.73 -6.14 8.50
N TYR A 81 -5.10 -5.41 9.41
CA TYR A 81 -5.76 -4.50 10.33
C TYR A 81 -5.53 -3.06 9.89
N LEU A 82 -6.63 -2.36 9.58
CA LEU A 82 -6.62 -1.02 9.02
C LEU A 82 -7.36 -0.07 9.96
N ARG A 83 -6.63 0.87 10.58
CA ARG A 83 -7.24 1.95 11.37
C ARG A 83 -7.59 3.12 10.45
N THR A 84 -8.89 3.37 10.28
CA THR A 84 -9.41 4.57 9.63
C THR A 84 -9.64 5.67 10.66
N ARG A 85 -10.12 6.83 10.22
CA ARG A 85 -10.55 7.91 11.13
C ARG A 85 -11.69 7.51 12.08
N SER A 86 -12.55 6.61 11.65
CA SER A 86 -13.82 6.27 12.33
C SER A 86 -13.82 4.89 12.97
N GLY A 87 -12.88 4.00 12.63
CA GLY A 87 -12.93 2.62 13.09
C GLY A 87 -11.68 1.80 12.79
N LEU A 88 -11.74 0.52 13.18
CA LEU A 88 -10.73 -0.49 12.92
C LEU A 88 -11.36 -1.60 12.07
N TYR A 89 -10.80 -1.84 10.89
CA TYR A 89 -11.21 -2.91 9.99
C TYR A 89 -10.26 -4.08 10.11
N ARG A 90 -10.80 -5.30 10.09
CA ARG A 90 -10.07 -6.53 9.83
C ARG A 90 -10.45 -7.01 8.43
N VAL A 91 -9.49 -7.04 7.51
CA VAL A 91 -9.67 -7.52 6.14
C VAL A 91 -8.92 -8.83 6.00
N GLU A 92 -9.64 -9.86 5.61
CA GLU A 92 -9.10 -11.20 5.40
C GLU A 92 -9.69 -11.74 4.09
N ALA A 93 -8.90 -12.53 3.36
CA ALA A 93 -9.46 -13.27 2.24
C ALA A 93 -10.33 -14.39 2.81
N THR A 94 -11.65 -14.32 2.60
CA THR A 94 -12.50 -15.50 2.75
C THR A 94 -12.03 -16.55 1.74
N GLY A 95 -11.75 -17.76 2.21
CA GLY A 95 -11.11 -18.82 1.45
C GLY A 95 -11.75 -19.11 0.09
N ARG A 96 -10.93 -19.65 -0.82
CA ARG A 96 -11.36 -20.28 -2.07
C ARG A 96 -12.22 -21.50 -1.81
#